data_AF-A0A8T5THZ5-F1
#
_entry.id   AF-A0A8T5THZ5-F1
#
_cell.length_a   1.000
_cell.length_b   1.000
_cell.length_c   1.000
_cell.angle_alpha   90.00
_cell.angle_beta   90.00
_cell.angle_gamma   90.00
#
_symmetry.space_group_name_H-M   'P 1'
#
loop_
_entity.id
_entity.type
_entity.pdbx_description
1 polymer ?
#
loop_
_entity_poly.entity_id
_entity_poly.type
_entity_poly.pdbx_seq_one_letter_code
_entity_poly.pdbx_strand_id
1 'polypeptide(L)'
;MSEEWKHADLTSLIGKLAWIIGIICGLIQFIYGIAFGSFSLLVTLHFDPWNIFSAIGGIIIIIVSLIIIKPQFSDKCAKKEWDALYDWILDLGDLKLPWMLIWIVIFIIFGWGYSAGPIVIVFVLLFFAGPENSKWAKKNK
;
A
#
# COMPACT_ATOMS: atom_id res chain seq x y z
N MET A 1 14.36 6.51 24.71
CA MET A 1 14.50 5.84 23.40
C MET A 1 13.97 4.44 23.59
N SER A 2 12.88 4.10 22.92
CA SER A 2 12.35 2.74 22.95
C SER A 2 13.42 1.77 22.46
N GLU A 3 13.57 0.61 23.11
CA GLU A 3 14.33 -0.49 22.55
C GLU A 3 13.87 -0.69 21.09
N GLU A 4 14.79 -0.58 20.13
CA GLU A 4 14.47 -0.90 18.75
C GLU A 4 14.06 -2.37 18.70
N TRP A 5 12.78 -2.60 18.45
CA TRP A 5 12.23 -3.94 18.37
C TRP A 5 12.84 -4.66 17.15
N LYS A 6 13.04 -5.98 17.29
CA LYS A 6 13.89 -6.83 16.44
C LYS A 6 13.71 -6.69 14.92
N HIS A 7 12.54 -6.26 14.43
CA HIS A 7 12.27 -6.12 12.99
C HIS A 7 12.14 -4.67 12.51
N ALA A 8 12.55 -3.68 13.32
CA ALA A 8 12.48 -2.25 12.96
C ALA A 8 13.21 -1.94 11.63
N ASP A 9 14.41 -2.48 11.43
CA ASP A 9 15.19 -2.25 10.21
C ASP A 9 14.55 -2.89 8.98
N LEU A 10 14.07 -4.14 9.10
CA LEU A 10 13.35 -4.83 8.03
C LEU A 10 12.06 -4.07 7.66
N THR A 11 11.30 -3.65 8.67
CA THR A 11 10.05 -2.89 8.50
C THR A 11 10.33 -1.55 7.82
N SER A 12 11.42 -0.87 8.20
CA SER A 12 11.85 0.37 7.57
C SER A 12 12.25 0.16 6.11
N LEU A 13 13.04 -0.88 5.82
CA LEU A 13 13.48 -1.22 4.48
C LEU A 13 12.29 -1.50 3.55
N ILE A 14 11.35 -2.35 3.97
CA ILE A 14 10.17 -2.70 3.18
C ILE A 14 9.26 -1.49 3.02
N GLY A 15 9.03 -0.72 4.10
CA GLY A 15 8.20 0.48 4.06
C GLY A 15 8.72 1.57 3.11
N LYS A 16 10.05 1.78 3.08
CA LYS A 16 10.71 2.71 2.14
C LYS A 16 10.44 2.39 0.67
N LEU A 17 10.28 1.11 0.36
CA LEU A 17 10.06 0.63 -1.00
C LEU A 17 8.58 0.62 -1.40
N ALA A 18 7.65 0.75 -0.46
CA ALA A 18 6.22 0.59 -0.73
C ALA A 18 5.68 1.54 -1.81
N TRP A 19 6.06 2.81 -1.77
CA TRP A 19 5.63 3.78 -2.79
C TRP A 19 6.32 3.57 -4.14
N ILE A 20 7.58 3.12 -4.15
CA ILE A 20 8.32 2.81 -5.39
C ILE A 20 7.68 1.61 -6.09
N ILE A 21 7.41 0.55 -5.32
CA ILE A 21 6.75 -0.66 -5.82
C ILE A 21 5.34 -0.31 -6.31
N GLY A 22 4.61 0.54 -5.59
CA GLY A 22 3.32 1.05 -6.03
C GLY A 22 3.39 1.77 -7.39
N ILE A 23 4.34 2.69 -7.57
CA ILE A 23 4.55 3.37 -8.86
C ILE A 23 4.91 2.38 -9.97
N ILE A 24 5.83 1.45 -9.74
CA ILE A 24 6.24 0.46 -10.73
C ILE A 24 5.03 -0.39 -11.14
N CYS A 25 4.25 -0.89 -10.18
CA CYS A 25 3.04 -1.66 -10.48
C CYS A 25 2.02 -0.84 -11.26
N GLY A 26 1.77 0.41 -10.86
CA GLY A 26 0.84 1.29 -11.56
C GLY A 26 1.29 1.60 -12.99
N LEU A 27 2.59 1.78 -13.23
CA LEU A 27 3.15 1.98 -14.57
C LEU A 27 2.99 0.73 -15.44
N ILE A 28 3.32 -0.45 -14.93
CA ILE A 28 3.18 -1.71 -15.69
C ILE A 28 1.70 -1.93 -16.04
N GLN A 29 0.79 -1.72 -15.09
CA GLN A 29 -0.64 -1.90 -15.30
C GLN A 29 -1.21 -0.89 -16.30
N PHE A 30 -0.76 0.37 -16.24
CA PHE A 30 -1.14 1.40 -17.20
C PHE A 30 -0.68 1.04 -18.63
N ILE A 31 0.60 0.67 -18.78
CA ILE A 31 1.17 0.26 -20.06
C ILE A 31 0.44 -0.98 -20.59
N TYR A 32 0.16 -1.97 -19.73
CA TYR A 32 -0.60 -3.16 -20.10
C TYR A 32 -1.98 -2.80 -20.63
N GLY A 33 -2.74 -1.96 -19.91
CA GLY A 33 -4.08 -1.53 -20.33
C GLY A 33 -4.07 -0.84 -21.69
N ILE A 34 -3.10 0.03 -21.96
CA ILE A 34 -3.02 0.73 -23.26
C ILE A 34 -2.52 -0.18 -24.36
N ALA A 35 -1.38 -0.86 -24.16
CA ALA A 35 -0.73 -1.65 -25.19
C ALA A 35 -1.56 -2.87 -25.57
N PHE A 36 -2.03 -3.62 -24.57
CA PHE A 36 -2.84 -4.81 -24.79
C PHE A 36 -4.25 -4.45 -25.27
N GLY A 37 -4.85 -3.38 -24.75
CA GLY A 37 -6.13 -2.87 -25.22
C GLY A 37 -6.11 -2.44 -26.69
N SER A 38 -5.07 -1.69 -27.09
CA SER A 38 -4.89 -1.26 -28.48
C SER A 38 -4.63 -2.44 -29.41
N PHE A 39 -3.82 -3.40 -28.96
CA PHE A 39 -3.53 -4.62 -29.73
C PHE A 39 -4.78 -5.49 -29.93
N SER A 40 -5.55 -5.73 -28.86
CA SER A 40 -6.82 -6.49 -28.93
C SER A 40 -7.78 -5.87 -29.93
N LEU A 41 -7.99 -4.55 -29.84
CA LEU A 41 -8.89 -3.84 -30.74
C LEU A 41 -8.43 -3.92 -32.21
N LEU A 42 -7.13 -3.78 -32.47
CA LEU A 42 -6.58 -3.79 -33.83
C LEU A 42 -6.61 -5.18 -34.48
N VAL A 43 -6.29 -6.23 -33.73
CA VAL A 43 -6.14 -7.60 -34.28
C VAL A 43 -7.44 -8.38 -34.27
N THR A 44 -8.22 -8.25 -33.20
CA THR A 44 -9.41 -9.09 -32.99
C THR A 44 -10.73 -8.34 -33.20
N LEU A 45 -10.68 -7.02 -33.41
CA LEU A 45 -11.86 -6.13 -33.43
C LEU A 45 -12.71 -6.22 -32.15
N HIS A 46 -12.13 -6.74 -31.06
CA HIS A 46 -12.78 -6.88 -29.77
C HIS A 46 -12.31 -5.79 -28.81
N PHE A 47 -13.27 -5.06 -28.28
CA PHE A 47 -13.07 -4.11 -27.21
C PHE A 47 -13.32 -4.79 -25.87
N ASP A 48 -12.26 -4.95 -25.07
CA ASP A 48 -12.35 -5.43 -23.71
C ASP A 48 -12.28 -4.24 -22.72
N PRO A 49 -13.39 -3.91 -22.02
CA PRO A 49 -13.42 -2.84 -21.02
C PRO A 49 -12.37 -3.00 -19.92
N TRP A 50 -11.91 -4.21 -19.62
CA TRP A 50 -10.89 -4.44 -18.59
C TRP A 50 -9.58 -3.71 -18.91
N ASN A 51 -9.26 -3.50 -20.18
CA ASN A 51 -8.06 -2.75 -20.56
C ASN A 51 -8.14 -1.27 -20.12
N ILE A 52 -9.33 -0.65 -20.23
CA ILE A 52 -9.56 0.71 -19.73
C ILE A 52 -9.50 0.74 -18.21
N PHE A 53 -10.14 -0.21 -17.53
CA PHE A 53 -10.06 -0.29 -16.06
C PHE A 53 -8.64 -0.49 -15.57
N SER A 54 -7.81 -1.25 -16.28
CA SER A 54 -6.38 -1.43 -15.97
C SER A 54 -5.61 -0.11 -16.13
N ALA A 55 -5.86 0.64 -17.20
CA ALA A 55 -5.22 1.94 -17.41
C ALA A 55 -5.59 2.94 -16.30
N ILE A 56 -6.89 3.05 -15.98
CA ILE A 56 -7.37 3.93 -14.91
C ILE A 56 -6.84 3.49 -13.54
N GLY A 57 -6.88 2.19 -13.24
CA GLY A 57 -6.34 1.62 -12.01
C GLY A 57 -4.86 1.93 -11.83
N GLY A 58 -4.05 1.76 -12.88
CA GLY A 58 -2.63 2.10 -12.87
C GLY A 58 -2.37 3.57 -12.51
N ILE A 59 -3.15 4.50 -13.09
CA ILE A 59 -3.08 5.94 -12.77
C ILE A 59 -3.43 6.18 -11.29
N ILE A 60 -4.53 5.60 -10.81
CA ILE A 60 -4.96 5.74 -9.41
C ILE A 60 -3.86 5.28 -8.45
N ILE A 61 -3.24 4.12 -8.71
CA ILE A 61 -2.16 3.58 -7.88
C ILE A 61 -0.93 4.49 -7.89
N ILE A 62 -0.54 5.05 -9.04
CA ILE A 62 0.58 6.01 -9.10
C ILE A 62 0.28 7.23 -8.24
N ILE A 63 -0.91 7.82 -8.38
CA ILE A 63 -1.33 9.01 -7.63
C ILE A 63 -1.34 8.72 -6.13
N VAL A 64 -1.98 7.63 -5.71
CA VAL A 64 -2.05 7.24 -4.29
C VAL A 64 -0.66 6.94 -3.74
N SER A 65 0.22 6.30 -4.52
CA SER A 65 1.59 6.01 -4.11
C SER A 65 2.37 7.29 -3.82
N LEU A 66 2.22 8.32 -4.65
CA LEU A 66 2.91 9.60 -4.51
C LEU A 66 2.31 10.49 -3.41
N ILE A 67 0.98 10.58 -3.36
CA ILE A 67 0.29 11.56 -2.50
C ILE A 67 0.05 11.01 -1.10
N ILE A 68 -0.13 9.71 -0.94
CA ILE A 68 -0.48 9.10 0.34
C ILE A 68 0.62 8.17 0.84
N ILE A 69 0.95 7.12 0.08
CA ILE A 69 1.87 6.09 0.57
C ILE A 69 3.26 6.66 0.82
N LYS A 70 3.76 7.54 -0.03
CA LYS A 70 5.06 8.19 0.19
C LYS A 70 5.08 9.01 1.51
N PRO A 71 4.28 10.07 1.68
CA PRO A 71 4.40 10.94 2.85
C PRO A 71 3.85 10.36 4.16
N GLN A 72 2.73 9.62 4.09
CA GLN A 72 2.04 9.14 5.30
C GLN A 72 2.57 7.79 5.79
N PHE A 73 3.15 6.99 4.90
CA PHE A 73 3.57 5.63 5.22
C PHE A 73 5.09 5.42 5.06
N SER A 74 5.61 5.54 3.85
CA SER A 74 7.01 5.27 3.52
C SER A 74 7.96 6.18 4.29
N ASP A 75 7.70 7.49 4.32
CA ASP A 75 8.56 8.44 5.03
C ASP A 75 8.56 8.19 6.55
N LYS A 76 7.44 7.74 7.11
CA LYS A 76 7.31 7.36 8.51
C LYS A 76 8.07 6.08 8.83
N CYS A 77 7.94 5.06 7.99
CA CYS A 77 8.78 3.85 8.07
C CYS A 77 10.27 4.19 7.92
N ALA A 78 10.62 5.13 7.04
CA ALA A 78 11.99 5.51 6.77
C ALA A 78 12.67 6.17 7.97
N LYS A 79 11.91 7.00 8.69
CA LYS A 79 12.32 7.68 9.92
C LYS A 79 12.09 6.86 11.19
N LYS A 80 11.56 5.64 11.06
CA LYS A 80 11.16 4.76 12.18
C LYS A 80 10.18 5.45 13.15
N GLU A 81 9.32 6.32 12.63
CA GLU A 81 8.28 7.02 13.40
C GLU A 81 7.07 6.09 13.62
N TRP A 82 7.27 4.99 14.38
CA TRP A 82 6.26 3.94 14.56
C TRP A 82 4.98 4.47 15.22
N ASP A 83 5.10 5.36 16.19
CA ASP A 83 3.94 5.97 16.87
C ASP A 83 3.03 6.71 15.88
N ALA A 84 3.60 7.38 14.87
CA ALA A 84 2.82 8.06 13.83
C ALA A 84 2.05 7.07 12.95
N LEU A 85 2.62 5.89 12.66
CA LEU A 85 1.94 4.82 11.92
C LEU A 85 0.84 4.17 12.77
N TYR A 86 1.09 3.99 14.07
CA TYR A 86 0.07 3.52 15.01
C TYR A 86 -1.07 4.52 15.20
N ASP A 87 -0.80 5.82 15.09
CA ASP A 87 -1.80 6.89 15.17
C ASP A 87 -2.49 7.18 13.84
N TRP A 88 -2.01 6.59 12.75
CA TRP A 88 -2.65 6.68 11.45
C TRP A 88 -3.86 5.73 11.38
N ILE A 89 -4.91 6.12 12.09
CA ILE A 89 -6.16 5.38 12.29
C ILE A 89 -7.35 6.19 11.72
N LEU A 90 -8.33 5.48 11.18
CA LEU A 90 -9.69 5.96 10.95
C LEU A 90 -10.57 5.61 12.17
N ASP A 91 -11.07 6.64 12.86
CA ASP A 91 -12.01 6.46 13.97
C ASP A 91 -13.45 6.37 13.43
N LEU A 92 -14.08 5.21 13.63
CA LEU A 92 -15.47 4.90 13.27
C LEU A 92 -16.28 4.66 14.55
N GLY A 93 -16.36 5.68 15.41
CA GLY A 93 -16.94 5.56 16.74
C GLY A 93 -16.07 4.66 17.64
N ASP A 94 -16.60 3.50 18.05
CA ASP A 94 -15.88 2.55 18.91
C ASP A 94 -14.82 1.73 18.17
N LEU A 95 -14.96 1.61 16.84
CA LEU A 95 -14.04 0.90 15.97
C LEU A 95 -12.91 1.82 15.52
N LYS A 96 -11.67 1.37 15.71
CA LYS A 96 -10.45 2.05 15.29
C LYS A 96 -9.77 1.23 14.22
N LEU A 97 -9.77 1.69 12.98
CA LEU A 97 -9.24 0.94 11.83
C LEU A 97 -7.97 1.60 11.29
N PRO A 98 -6.83 0.90 11.23
CA PRO A 98 -5.61 1.44 10.64
C PRO A 98 -5.79 1.86 9.18
N TRP A 99 -5.39 3.08 8.82
CA TRP A 99 -5.45 3.55 7.42
C TRP A 99 -4.70 2.62 6.48
N MET A 100 -3.64 1.96 6.97
CA MET A 100 -2.91 0.94 6.22
C MET A 100 -3.82 -0.15 5.63
N LEU A 101 -4.85 -0.60 6.35
CA LEU A 101 -5.81 -1.59 5.83
C LEU A 101 -6.63 -1.05 4.67
N ILE A 102 -7.04 0.22 4.73
CA ILE A 102 -7.80 0.87 3.66
C ILE A 102 -6.94 0.96 2.40
N TRP A 103 -5.67 1.34 2.56
CA TRP A 103 -4.75 1.44 1.43
C TRP A 103 -4.37 0.08 0.85
N ILE A 104 -4.26 -0.98 1.68
CA ILE A 104 -4.13 -2.36 1.20
C ILE A 104 -5.30 -2.73 0.29
N VAL A 105 -6.54 -2.46 0.71
CA VAL A 105 -7.74 -2.75 -0.08
C VAL A 105 -7.74 -1.96 -1.39
N ILE A 106 -7.39 -0.68 -1.36
CA ILE A 106 -7.29 0.16 -2.57
C ILE A 106 -6.25 -0.41 -3.54
N PHE A 107 -5.09 -0.85 -3.05
CA PHE A 107 -4.05 -1.46 -3.88
C PHE A 107 -4.47 -2.81 -4.45
N ILE A 108 -5.29 -3.59 -3.74
CA ILE A 108 -5.81 -4.86 -4.25
C ILE A 108 -6.90 -4.66 -5.32
N ILE A 109 -7.75 -3.63 -5.16
CA ILE A 109 -8.85 -3.36 -6.09
C ILE A 109 -8.34 -2.70 -7.38
N PHE A 110 -7.51 -1.66 -7.23
CA PHE A 110 -7.06 -0.85 -8.37
C PHE A 110 -5.71 -1.28 -8.92
N GLY A 111 -4.87 -1.89 -8.09
CA GLY A 111 -3.62 -2.49 -8.51
C GLY A 111 -3.79 -3.98 -8.81
N TRP A 112 -2.77 -4.58 -9.39
CA TRP A 112 -2.64 -6.03 -9.33
C TRP A 112 -2.34 -6.44 -7.89
N GLY A 113 -2.95 -7.52 -7.37
CA GLY A 113 -2.98 -7.83 -5.93
C GLY A 113 -1.62 -7.86 -5.20
N TYR A 114 -0.52 -8.07 -5.92
CA TYR A 114 0.84 -8.01 -5.37
C TYR A 114 1.36 -6.59 -5.11
N SER A 115 0.73 -5.56 -5.68
CA SER A 115 1.10 -4.15 -5.47
C SER A 115 0.94 -3.72 -4.01
N ALA A 116 0.02 -4.34 -3.26
CA ALA A 116 -0.17 -4.09 -1.83
C ALA A 116 0.90 -4.75 -0.95
N GLY A 117 1.72 -5.66 -1.50
CA GLY A 117 2.62 -6.55 -0.76
C GLY A 117 3.47 -5.86 0.31
N PRO A 118 4.20 -4.77 -0.02
CA PRO A 118 5.01 -4.06 0.97
C PRO A 118 4.19 -3.49 2.14
N ILE A 119 3.00 -2.95 1.86
CA ILE A 119 2.11 -2.39 2.89
C ILE A 119 1.56 -3.50 3.77
N VAL A 120 1.18 -4.64 3.16
CA VAL A 120 0.73 -5.84 3.88
C VAL A 120 1.82 -6.39 4.81
N ILE A 121 3.05 -6.52 4.31
CA ILE A 121 4.16 -7.06 5.12
C ILE A 121 4.43 -6.15 6.32
N VAL A 122 4.50 -4.84 6.11
CA VAL A 122 4.70 -3.89 7.22
C VAL A 122 3.50 -3.89 8.17
N PHE A 123 2.27 -4.01 7.67
CA PHE A 123 1.09 -4.15 8.51
C PHE A 123 1.20 -5.37 9.43
N VAL A 124 1.52 -6.54 8.87
CA VAL A 124 1.68 -7.79 9.62
C VAL A 124 2.79 -7.67 10.66
N LEU A 125 3.94 -7.08 10.28
CA LEU A 125 5.06 -6.85 11.17
C LEU A 125 4.68 -5.92 12.34
N LEU A 126 3.97 -4.81 12.08
CA LEU A 126 3.53 -3.88 13.12
C LEU A 126 2.42 -4.46 14.01
N PHE A 127 1.55 -5.30 13.46
CA PHE A 127 0.42 -5.88 14.19
C PHE A 127 0.84 -7.03 15.11
N PHE A 128 1.69 -7.94 14.63
CA PHE A 128 2.06 -9.16 15.37
C PHE A 128 3.42 -9.08 16.05
N ALA A 129 4.36 -8.33 15.49
CA ALA A 129 5.74 -8.26 15.97
C ALA A 129 6.14 -6.86 16.43
N GLY A 130 5.24 -5.88 16.34
CA GLY A 130 5.50 -4.50 16.70
C GLY A 130 5.79 -4.30 18.19
N PRO A 131 6.28 -3.12 18.58
CA PRO A 131 6.63 -2.83 19.97
C PRO A 131 5.45 -3.08 20.92
N GLU A 132 5.69 -3.80 22.03
CA GLU A 132 4.69 -4.25 23.01
C GLU A 132 3.85 -3.11 23.62
N ASN A 133 4.37 -1.87 23.59
CA ASN A 133 3.71 -0.69 24.12
C ASN A 133 2.84 0.07 23.10
N SER A 134 2.67 -0.46 21.89
CA SER A 134 1.87 0.19 20.85
C SER A 134 0.37 0.23 21.18
N LYS A 135 -0.33 1.27 20.71
CA LYS A 135 -1.77 1.45 20.93
C LYS A 135 -2.62 0.32 20.36
N TRP A 136 -2.12 -0.39 19.34
CA TRP A 136 -2.81 -1.55 18.74
C TRP A 136 -2.64 -2.82 19.60
N ALA A 137 -1.49 -3.00 20.25
CA ALA A 137 -1.26 -4.13 21.17
C ALA A 137 -2.06 -4.00 22.47
N LYS A 138 -2.23 -2.78 23.00
CA LYS A 138 -2.96 -2.53 24.26
C LYS A 138 -4.48 -2.73 24.19
N LYS A 139 -5.10 -2.80 23.01
CA LYS A 139 -6.57 -2.92 22.88
C LYS A 139 -7.06 -4.37 22.75
N ASN A 140 -6.17 -5.36 22.67
CA ASN A 140 -6.49 -6.77 22.42
C ASN A 140 -6.04 -7.74 23.54
N LYS A 141 -5.72 -7.24 24.74
CA LYS A 141 -5.61 -8.04 25.97
C LYS A 141 -6.77 -7.65 26.90
#